data_AF-C0QQQ8-F1
#
_entry.id   AF-C0QQQ8-F1
#
_cell.length_a   1.000
_cell.length_b   1.000
_cell.length_c   1.000
_cell.angle_alpha   90.00
_cell.angle_beta   90.00
_cell.angle_gamma   90.00
#
_symmetry.space_group_name_H-M   'P 1'
#
loop_
_entity.id
_entity.type
_entity.pdbx_description
1 polymer ?
#
loop_
_entity_poly.entity_id
_entity_poly.type
_entity_poly.pdbx_seq_one_letter_code
_entity_poly.pdbx_strand_id
1 'polypeptide(L)' 'MRELIEEFSSGKGIKAILEYDREKDIYVMTVYKGDEKIVFSGKMDEIQKQAERYFVKSLKSLKNKIEIALLEDLYNR' A
#
# COMPACT_ATOMS: atom_id res chain seq x y z
N MET A 1 9.36 18.20 4.57
CA MET A 1 8.54 17.93 5.77
C MET A 1 7.45 16.96 5.36
N ARG A 2 7.33 15.83 6.06
CA ARG A 2 6.28 14.84 5.79
C ARG A 2 5.06 15.10 6.66
N GLU A 3 3.90 14.98 6.05
CA GLU A 3 2.61 15.10 6.70
C GLU A 3 1.88 13.78 6.60
N LEU A 4 1.45 13.22 7.72
CA LEU A 4 0.62 12.02 7.74
C LEU A 4 -0.75 12.37 7.17
N ILE A 5 -1.12 11.74 6.06
CA ILE A 5 -2.44 11.88 5.43
C ILE A 5 -3.39 10.87 6.06
N GLU A 6 -2.98 9.60 6.08
CA GLU A 6 -3.83 8.50 6.51
C GLU A 6 -3.02 7.33 7.07
N GLU A 7 -3.57 6.65 8.07
CA GLU A 7 -3.05 5.39 8.58
C GLU A 7 -4.19 4.36 8.61
N PHE A 8 -3.94 3.21 7.99
CA PHE A 8 -4.84 2.07 7.98
C PHE A 8 -4.19 0.86 8.64
N SER A 9 -4.96 0.12 9.41
CA SER A 9 -4.55 -1.20 9.92
C SER A 9 -5.67 -2.21 9.74
N SER A 10 -5.32 -3.40 9.29
CA SER A 10 -6.23 -4.53 9.13
C SER A 10 -5.98 -5.55 10.24
N GLY A 11 -7.05 -6.19 10.72
CA GLY A 11 -6.98 -7.30 11.69
C GLY A 11 -6.17 -8.52 11.24
N LYS A 12 -5.68 -8.52 9.99
CA LYS A 12 -4.77 -9.54 9.42
C LYS A 12 -3.28 -9.16 9.54
N GLY A 13 -2.92 -8.18 10.37
CA GLY A 13 -1.52 -7.80 10.61
C GLY A 13 -0.90 -6.98 9.48
N ILE A 14 -1.73 -6.28 8.71
CA ILE A 14 -1.29 -5.36 7.67
C ILE A 14 -1.52 -3.93 8.15
N LYS A 15 -0.49 -3.09 8.06
CA LYS A 15 -0.56 -1.66 8.37
C LYS A 15 -0.08 -0.86 7.18
N ALA A 16 -0.87 0.09 6.70
CA ALA A 16 -0.50 1.02 5.65
C ALA A 16 -0.47 2.45 6.19
N ILE A 17 0.55 3.22 5.82
CA ILE A 17 0.71 4.62 6.19
C ILE A 17 0.87 5.41 4.91
N LEU A 18 0.06 6.43 4.71
CA LEU A 18 0.18 7.37 3.60
C LEU A 18 0.63 8.72 4.14
N GLU A 19 1.77 9.19 3.64
CA GLU A 19 2.35 10.48 3.96
C GLU A 19 2.44 11.34 2.69
N TYR A 20 2.40 12.65 2.85
CA TYR A 20 2.71 13.61 1.80
C TYR A 20 4.00 14.35 2.15
N ASP A 21 5.00 14.28 1.27
CA ASP A 21 6.26 14.98 1.41
C ASP A 21 6.17 16.34 0.71
N ARG A 22 5.89 17.39 1.49
CA ARG A 22 5.71 18.76 1.00
C ARG A 22 6.96 19.34 0.33
N GLU A 23 8.15 18.85 0.68
CA GLU A 23 9.39 19.35 0.07
C GLU A 23 9.58 18.81 -1.34
N LYS A 24 9.09 17.60 -1.58
CA LYS A 24 9.25 16.89 -2.85
C LYS A 24 8.00 16.91 -3.71
N ASP A 25 6.88 17.40 -3.17
CA ASP A 25 5.56 17.37 -3.80
C ASP A 25 5.18 15.95 -4.28
N ILE A 26 5.39 14.96 -3.40
CA ILE A 26 5.08 13.55 -3.66
C ILE A 26 4.38 12.93 -2.46
N TYR A 27 3.68 11.84 -2.73
CA TYR A 27 3.17 10.96 -1.70
C TYR A 27 4.14 9.82 -1.42
N VAL A 28 4.06 9.28 -0.21
CA VAL A 28 4.84 8.13 0.25
C VAL A 28 3.88 7.18 0.96
N MET A 29 3.66 6.00 0.38
CA MET A 29 2.87 4.94 0.98
C MET A 29 3.78 3.85 1.54
N THR A 30 3.72 3.61 2.84
CA THR A 30 4.46 2.53 3.51
C THR A 30 3.50 1.44 3.93
N VAL A 31 3.72 0.21 3.48
CA VAL A 31 2.93 -0.97 3.85
C VAL A 31 3.80 -1.92 4.68
N TYR A 32 3.30 -2.31 5.84
CA TYR A 32 3.86 -3.29 6.75
C TYR A 32 2.99 -4.55 6.72
N LYS A 33 3.61 -5.72 6.58
CA LYS A 33 2.95 -7.03 6.62
C LYS A 33 3.85 -8.00 7.40
N GLY A 34 3.55 -8.19 8.69
CA GLY A 34 4.48 -8.89 9.59
C GLY A 34 5.81 -8.15 9.67
N ASP A 35 6.92 -8.84 9.36
CA ASP A 35 8.28 -8.27 9.35
C ASP A 35 8.63 -7.59 8.01
N GLU A 36 7.78 -7.73 6.99
CA GLU A 36 8.01 -7.11 5.69
C GLU A 36 7.57 -5.65 5.68
N LYS A 37 8.42 -4.78 5.13
CA LYS A 37 8.14 -3.37 4.89
C LYS A 37 8.33 -3.06 3.41
N ILE A 38 7.29 -2.49 2.81
CA ILE A 38 7.27 -2.05 1.41
C ILE A 38 7.00 -0.56 1.39
N VAL A 39 7.70 0.18 0.54
CA VAL A 39 7.54 1.62 0.40
C VAL A 39 7.32 1.95 -1.08
N PHE A 40 6.26 2.70 -1.35
CA PHE A 40 5.95 3.28 -2.64
C PHE A 40 6.03 4.80 -2.52
N SER A 41 6.52 5.48 -3.55
CA SER A 41 6.62 6.94 -3.55
C SER A 41 6.40 7.51 -4.94
N GLY A 42 5.80 8.69 -5.01
CA GLY A 42 5.52 9.39 -6.27
C GLY A 42 4.16 10.06 -6.24
N LYS A 43 3.57 10.28 -7.41
CA LYS A 43 2.17 10.72 -7.51
C LYS A 43 1.23 9.58 -7.14
N MET A 44 -0.01 9.90 -6.74
CA MET A 44 -1.01 8.89 -6.38
C MET A 44 -1.18 7.81 -7.45
N ASP A 45 -1.31 8.21 -8.73
CA ASP A 45 -1.48 7.28 -9.84
C ASP A 45 -0.26 6.35 -10.03
N GLU A 46 0.93 6.83 -9.71
CA GLU A 46 2.17 6.03 -9.79
C GLU A 46 2.23 5.02 -8.65
N ILE A 47 1.85 5.45 -7.44
CA ILE A 47 1.76 4.58 -6.27
C ILE A 47 0.71 3.50 -6.51
N GLN A 48 -0.47 3.84 -7.04
CA GLN A 48 -1.50 2.86 -7.40
C GLN A 48 -0.97 1.82 -8.40
N LYS A 49 -0.34 2.25 -9.51
CA LYS A 49 0.23 1.32 -10.50
C LYS A 49 1.32 0.42 -9.93
N GLN A 50 2.17 0.96 -9.05
CA GLN A 50 3.23 0.18 -8.40
C GLN A 50 2.66 -0.83 -7.41
N ALA A 51 1.69 -0.40 -6.59
CA ALA A 51 1.00 -1.26 -5.63
C ALA A 51 0.24 -2.39 -6.36
N GLU A 52 -0.55 -2.07 -7.39
CA GLU A 52 -1.22 -3.06 -8.23
C GLU A 52 -0.24 -4.08 -8.81
N ARG A 53 0.87 -3.63 -9.40
CA ARG A 53 1.88 -4.55 -9.95
C ARG A 53 2.51 -5.42 -8.87
N TYR A 54 2.79 -4.86 -7.70
CA TYR A 54 3.38 -5.60 -6.59
C TYR A 54 2.41 -6.67 -6.09
N PHE A 55 1.16 -6.31 -5.79
CA PHE A 55 0.15 -7.24 -5.31
C PHE A 55 -0.26 -8.26 -6.40
N VAL A 56 -0.36 -7.87 -7.68
CA VAL A 56 -0.61 -8.83 -8.78
C VAL A 56 0.55 -9.80 -8.97
N LYS A 57 1.81 -9.35 -8.84
CA LYS A 57 2.97 -10.25 -8.85
C LYS A 57 2.98 -11.17 -7.63
N SER A 58 2.63 -10.65 -6.44
CA SER A 58 2.44 -11.43 -5.22
C SER A 58 1.39 -12.52 -5.45
N LEU A 59 0.20 -12.16 -5.94
CA LEU A 59 -0.89 -13.07 -6.29
C LEU A 59 -0.52 -14.13 -7.34
N LYS A 60 0.29 -13.78 -8.34
CA LYS A 60 0.81 -14.76 -9.32
C LYS A 60 1.83 -15.73 -8.70
N SER A 61 2.57 -15.31 -7.67
CA SER A 61 3.47 -16.18 -6.92
C SER A 61 2.76 -16.97 -5.81
N LEU A 62 1.62 -16.47 -5.31
CA LEU A 62 0.86 -17.02 -4.20
C LEU A 62 -0.48 -17.58 -4.68
N LYS A 63 -0.45 -18.88 -4.99
CA LYS A 63 -1.63 -19.75 -4.96
C LYS A 63 -2.14 -19.88 -3.51
N ASN A 64 -2.61 -18.80 -2.87
CA ASN A 64 -3.29 -18.88 -1.57
C ASN A 64 -4.23 -17.68 -1.26
N LYS A 65 -5.42 -18.05 -0.80
CA LYS A 65 -6.71 -17.31 -0.74
C LYS A 65 -6.80 -16.12 0.23
N ILE A 66 -5.71 -15.44 0.60
CA ILE A 66 -5.73 -14.42 1.66
C ILE A 66 -5.63 -12.97 1.13
N GLU A 67 -5.04 -12.76 -0.05
CA GLU A 67 -4.68 -11.42 -0.55
C GLU A 67 -5.78 -10.68 -1.33
N ILE A 68 -6.86 -11.36 -1.74
CA ILE A 68 -7.97 -10.75 -2.50
C ILE A 68 -8.83 -9.82 -1.62
N ALA A 69 -9.02 -10.17 -0.35
CA ALA A 69 -9.88 -9.42 0.56
C ALA A 69 -9.41 -7.99 0.84
N LEU A 70 -8.10 -7.71 0.75
CA LEU A 70 -7.57 -6.35 0.96
C LEU A 70 -7.70 -5.46 -0.28
N LEU A 71 -7.64 -6.05 -1.47
CA LEU A 71 -7.88 -5.33 -2.72
C LEU A 71 -9.37 -5.07 -2.90
N GLU A 72 -10.24 -6.02 -2.56
CA GLU A 72 -11.70 -5.82 -2.62
C GLU A 72 -12.18 -4.74 -1.64
N ASP A 73 -11.60 -4.64 -0.44
CA ASP A 73 -11.98 -3.63 0.56
C ASP A 73 -11.47 -2.21 0.21
N LEU A 74 -10.33 -2.12 -0.49
CA LEU A 74 -9.77 -0.85 -0.97
C LEU A 74 -10.46 -0.32 -2.24
N TYR A 75 -10.98 -1.19 -3.11
CA TYR A 75 -11.59 -0.79 -4.39
C TYR A 75 -13.13 -0.74 -4.39
N ASN A 76 -13.84 -1.34 -3.43
CA ASN A 76 -15.31 -1.29 -3.34
C ASN A 76 -15.86 -0.14 -2.48
N ARG A 77 -15.19 1.01 -2.42
CA ARG A 77 -15.73 2.23 -1.80
C ARG A 77 -16.16 3.26 -2.84
#